data_AF-A0A7K1CS94-F1
#
_entry.id   AF-A0A7K1CS94-F1
#
_cell.length_a   1.000
_cell.length_b   1.000
_cell.length_c   1.000
_cell.angle_alpha   90.00
_cell.angle_beta   90.00
_cell.angle_gamma   90.00
#
_symmetry.space_group_name_H-M   'P 1'
#
loop_
_entity.id
_entity.type
_entity.pdbx_description
1 polymer ?
#
loop_
_entity_poly.entity_id
_entity_poly.type
_entity_poly.pdbx_seq_one_letter_code
_entity_poly.pdbx_strand_id
1 'polypeptide(L)'
;DLVRQRCGTTRREQLSAFITAMIEATSATGRIGMVPDVAEALALFRRFNYDAIYHRSASQAQARSVIDMLQPLVEHYIAHPRLLPSWEQDPFDAHTVRAHREAVNYVGGMTDRFACTQAVTLLDYPHDKLPQGIDTLLAAE
;
A
#
# COMPACT_ATOMS: atom_id res chain seq x y z
N ASP A 1 -27.75 6.98 3.27
CA ASP A 1 -28.35 8.32 3.24
C ASP A 1 -27.54 9.39 3.99
N LEU A 2 -27.10 9.15 5.23
CA LEU A 2 -26.34 10.15 6.01
C LEU A 2 -25.12 10.74 5.26
N VAL A 3 -24.28 9.89 4.64
CA VAL A 3 -23.11 10.36 3.88
C VAL A 3 -23.51 11.31 2.74
N ARG A 4 -24.58 11.00 2.00
CA ARG A 4 -25.06 11.85 0.90
C ARG A 4 -25.63 13.17 1.41
N GLN A 5 -26.34 13.14 2.55
CA GLN A 5 -26.91 14.33 3.17
C GLN A 5 -25.83 15.26 3.73
N ARG A 6 -24.78 14.71 4.33
CA ARG A 6 -23.71 15.51 4.97
C ARG A 6 -22.64 15.97 4.01
N CYS A 7 -22.34 15.17 2.99
CA CYS A 7 -21.17 15.37 2.14
C CYS A 7 -21.52 15.52 0.64
N GLY A 8 -22.80 15.39 0.26
CA GLY A 8 -23.21 15.42 -1.13
C GLY A 8 -22.97 14.11 -1.89
N THR A 9 -23.22 14.15 -3.19
CA THR A 9 -23.22 12.97 -4.07
C THR A 9 -22.11 12.99 -5.10
N THR A 10 -21.46 14.14 -5.29
CA THR A 10 -20.32 14.28 -6.20
C THR A 10 -19.00 14.26 -5.42
N ARG A 11 -17.92 13.87 -6.10
CA ARG A 11 -16.56 13.94 -5.54
C ARG A 11 -16.21 15.35 -5.05
N ARG A 12 -16.61 16.40 -5.80
CA ARG A 12 -16.32 17.78 -5.44
C ARG A 12 -16.99 18.17 -4.12
N GLU A 13 -18.27 17.87 -3.96
CA GLU A 13 -19.03 18.15 -2.73
C GLU A 13 -18.42 17.41 -1.54
N GLN A 14 -18.10 16.14 -1.70
CA GLN A 14 -17.56 15.31 -0.63
C GLN A 14 -16.20 15.83 -0.15
N LEU A 15 -15.30 16.14 -1.09
CA LEU A 15 -14.00 16.73 -0.77
C LEU A 15 -14.18 18.07 -0.05
N SER A 16 -15.05 18.96 -0.56
CA SER A 16 -15.30 20.25 0.07
C SER A 16 -15.84 20.09 1.50
N ALA A 17 -16.81 19.20 1.71
CA ALA A 17 -17.42 18.98 3.02
C ALA A 17 -16.39 18.47 4.05
N PHE A 18 -15.59 17.46 3.70
CA PHE A 18 -14.57 16.92 4.60
C PHE A 18 -13.44 17.90 4.88
N ILE A 19 -12.96 18.64 3.88
CA ILE A 19 -11.88 19.61 4.05
C ILE A 19 -12.35 20.78 4.93
N THR A 20 -13.50 21.38 4.62
CA THR A 20 -14.05 22.50 5.40
C THR A 20 -14.30 22.09 6.86
N ALA A 21 -14.88 20.91 7.09
CA ALA A 21 -15.11 20.37 8.43
C ALA A 21 -13.83 20.21 9.26
N MET A 22 -12.71 19.84 8.62
CA MET A 22 -11.41 19.76 9.30
C MET A 22 -10.86 21.14 9.64
N ILE A 23 -11.00 22.11 8.72
CA ILE A 23 -10.57 23.49 8.93
C ILE A 23 -11.34 24.11 10.11
N GLU A 24 -12.65 23.94 10.15
CA GLU A 24 -13.52 24.44 11.22
C GLU A 24 -13.15 23.84 12.58
N ALA A 25 -13.03 22.51 12.65
CA ALA A 25 -12.64 21.84 13.88
C ALA A 25 -11.25 22.27 14.38
N THR A 26 -10.30 22.43 13.45
CA THR A 26 -8.94 22.88 13.78
C THR A 26 -8.94 24.33 14.26
N SER A 27 -9.67 25.21 13.58
CA SER A 27 -9.79 26.61 13.97
C SER A 27 -10.43 26.78 15.34
N ALA A 28 -11.43 25.95 15.68
CA ALA A 28 -12.12 26.03 16.96
C ALA A 28 -11.34 25.44 18.14
N THR A 29 -10.51 24.42 17.89
CA THR A 29 -9.89 23.62 18.96
C THR A 29 -8.37 23.74 19.04
N GLY A 30 -7.72 24.30 18.02
CA GLY A 30 -6.27 24.31 17.86
C GLY A 30 -5.64 22.94 17.57
N ARG A 31 -6.46 21.91 17.29
CA ARG A 31 -6.00 20.54 17.00
C ARG A 31 -6.58 20.05 15.69
N ILE A 32 -5.78 19.31 14.91
CA ILE A 32 -6.28 18.64 13.70
C ILE A 32 -7.36 17.65 14.12
N GLY A 33 -8.58 17.89 13.64
CA GLY A 33 -9.76 17.13 13.96
C GLY A 33 -10.85 17.36 12.93
N MET A 34 -12.03 16.84 13.18
CA MET A 34 -13.19 17.00 12.31
C MET A 34 -14.44 17.17 13.16
N VAL A 35 -15.39 17.98 12.71
CA VAL A 35 -16.64 18.18 13.44
C VAL A 35 -17.42 16.86 13.56
N PRO A 36 -18.09 16.57 14.69
CA PRO A 36 -18.65 15.25 14.99
C PRO A 36 -19.56 14.67 13.89
N ASP A 37 -20.51 15.45 13.37
CA ASP A 37 -21.45 15.01 12.34
C ASP A 37 -20.77 14.58 11.03
N VAL A 38 -19.71 15.29 10.64
CA VAL A 38 -18.95 14.97 9.43
C VAL A 38 -17.97 13.83 9.67
N ALA A 39 -17.46 13.69 10.91
CA ALA A 39 -16.65 12.56 11.32
C ALA A 39 -17.43 11.24 11.25
N GLU A 40 -18.70 11.24 11.69
CA GLU A 40 -19.61 10.09 11.53
C GLU A 40 -19.82 9.75 10.06
N ALA A 41 -20.10 10.75 9.21
CA ALA A 41 -20.26 10.54 7.78
C ALA A 41 -18.99 9.93 7.15
N LEU A 42 -17.79 10.40 7.50
CA LEU A 42 -16.54 9.83 7.01
C LEU A 42 -16.33 8.40 7.51
N ALA A 43 -16.70 8.10 8.77
CA ALA A 43 -16.60 6.74 9.31
C ALA A 43 -17.51 5.77 8.55
N LEU A 44 -18.77 6.15 8.30
CA LEU A 44 -19.70 5.34 7.50
C LEU A 44 -19.21 5.19 6.05
N PHE A 45 -18.67 6.26 5.45
CA PHE A 45 -18.18 6.18 4.08
C PHE A 45 -16.96 5.26 3.96
N ARG A 46 -16.02 5.32 4.93
CA ARG A 46 -14.90 4.37 4.99
C ARG A 46 -15.38 2.95 5.19
N ARG A 47 -16.33 2.71 6.11
CA ARG A 47 -16.91 1.38 6.32
C ARG A 47 -17.47 0.81 5.02
N PHE A 48 -18.23 1.60 4.27
CA PHE A 48 -18.71 1.19 2.96
C PHE A 48 -17.57 0.80 2.01
N ASN A 49 -16.50 1.60 1.93
CA ASN A 49 -15.35 1.26 1.08
C ASN A 49 -14.67 -0.06 1.51
N TYR A 50 -14.56 -0.30 2.83
CA TYR A 50 -14.04 -1.58 3.32
C TYR A 50 -14.93 -2.75 2.91
N ASP A 51 -16.22 -2.66 3.18
CA ASP A 51 -17.17 -3.73 2.92
C ASP A 51 -17.33 -4.02 1.41
N ALA A 52 -17.34 -2.97 0.58
CA ALA A 52 -17.62 -3.08 -0.85
C ALA A 52 -16.37 -3.23 -1.74
N ILE A 53 -15.20 -2.74 -1.31
CA ILE A 53 -13.99 -2.68 -2.17
C ILE A 53 -12.85 -3.51 -1.59
N TYR A 54 -12.50 -3.30 -0.32
CA TYR A 54 -11.31 -3.93 0.26
C TYR A 54 -11.56 -5.37 0.73
N HIS A 55 -12.76 -5.70 1.22
CA HIS A 55 -13.11 -7.04 1.71
C HIS A 55 -13.65 -7.99 0.63
N ARG A 56 -13.78 -7.54 -0.62
CA ARG A 56 -14.18 -8.44 -1.72
C ARG A 56 -13.14 -9.57 -1.86
N SER A 57 -13.60 -10.78 -2.13
CA SER A 57 -12.73 -11.97 -2.27
C SER A 57 -11.59 -11.75 -3.27
N ALA A 58 -11.86 -11.08 -4.39
CA ALA A 58 -10.85 -10.75 -5.39
C ALA A 58 -9.76 -9.78 -4.87
N SER A 59 -10.09 -8.79 -4.01
CA SER A 59 -9.08 -7.92 -3.39
C SER A 59 -8.21 -8.70 -2.41
N GLN A 60 -8.82 -9.59 -1.62
CA GLN A 60 -8.10 -10.42 -0.66
C GLN A 60 -7.16 -11.42 -1.36
N ALA A 61 -7.63 -12.04 -2.45
CA ALA A 61 -6.82 -12.93 -3.27
C ALA A 61 -5.63 -12.18 -3.89
N GLN A 62 -5.86 -10.98 -4.43
CA GLN A 62 -4.81 -10.12 -4.97
C GLN A 62 -3.78 -9.74 -3.88
N ALA A 63 -4.24 -9.28 -2.71
CA ALA A 63 -3.36 -8.93 -1.60
C ALA A 63 -2.51 -10.12 -1.14
N ARG A 64 -3.09 -11.31 -1.12
CA ARG A 64 -2.37 -12.54 -0.79
C ARG A 64 -1.28 -12.88 -1.82
N SER A 65 -1.58 -12.79 -3.12
CA SER A 65 -0.56 -12.98 -4.17
C SER A 65 0.62 -12.02 -4.03
N VAL A 66 0.36 -10.74 -3.71
CA VAL A 66 1.42 -9.76 -3.44
C VAL A 66 2.26 -10.17 -2.23
N ILE A 67 1.63 -10.58 -1.12
CA ILE A 67 2.35 -11.02 0.10
C ILE A 67 3.21 -12.26 -0.20
N ASP A 68 2.63 -13.25 -0.87
CA ASP A 68 3.29 -14.51 -1.23
C ASP A 68 4.50 -14.28 -2.15
N MET A 69 4.49 -13.21 -2.95
CA MET A 69 5.62 -12.79 -3.80
C MET A 69 6.68 -11.98 -3.04
N LEU A 70 6.26 -10.98 -2.25
CA LEU A 70 7.18 -10.05 -1.59
C LEU A 70 7.93 -10.70 -0.41
N GLN A 71 7.32 -11.64 0.31
CA GLN A 71 7.98 -12.32 1.44
C GLN A 71 9.25 -13.06 1.00
N PRO A 72 9.22 -13.98 0.00
CA PRO A 72 10.42 -14.60 -0.53
C PRO A 72 11.47 -13.61 -1.06
N LEU A 73 11.02 -12.50 -1.65
CA LEU A 73 11.92 -11.47 -2.17
C LEU A 73 12.68 -10.77 -1.04
N VAL A 74 12.00 -10.42 0.06
CA VAL A 74 12.64 -9.87 1.26
C VAL A 74 13.65 -10.87 1.83
N GLU A 75 13.27 -12.14 1.98
CA GLU A 75 14.18 -13.18 2.50
C GLU A 75 15.40 -13.39 1.61
N HIS A 76 15.24 -13.30 0.29
CA HIS A 76 16.36 -13.38 -0.64
C HIS A 76 17.36 -12.24 -0.43
N TYR A 77 16.90 -11.00 -0.25
CA TYR A 77 17.78 -9.87 0.03
C TYR A 77 18.45 -9.94 1.41
N ILE A 78 17.77 -10.51 2.40
CA ILE A 78 18.36 -10.76 3.73
C ILE A 78 19.51 -11.75 3.65
N ALA A 79 19.35 -12.83 2.86
CA ALA A 79 20.36 -13.85 2.65
C ALA A 79 21.51 -13.36 1.76
N HIS A 80 21.23 -12.43 0.84
CA HIS A 80 22.20 -11.90 -0.13
C HIS A 80 22.33 -10.38 -0.05
N PRO A 81 22.84 -9.84 1.08
CA PRO A 81 22.86 -8.39 1.32
C PRO A 81 23.70 -7.62 0.30
N ARG A 82 24.64 -8.29 -0.39
CA ARG A 82 25.44 -7.72 -1.51
C ARG A 82 24.59 -7.22 -2.69
N LEU A 83 23.35 -7.68 -2.81
CA LEU A 83 22.42 -7.23 -3.84
C LEU A 83 21.71 -5.92 -3.47
N LEU A 84 21.86 -5.45 -2.22
CA LEU A 84 21.27 -4.20 -1.77
C LEU A 84 22.18 -3.01 -2.10
N PRO A 85 21.66 -1.90 -2.64
CA PRO A 85 22.47 -0.71 -2.92
C PRO A 85 23.19 -0.15 -1.68
N SER A 86 22.58 -0.29 -0.51
CA SER A 86 23.16 0.14 0.77
C SER A 86 24.43 -0.62 1.15
N TRP A 87 24.64 -1.81 0.58
CA TRP A 87 25.79 -2.66 0.90
C TRP A 87 27.09 -2.11 0.29
N GLU A 88 27.02 -1.44 -0.87
CA GLU A 88 28.20 -0.86 -1.53
C GLU A 88 28.87 0.22 -0.66
N GLN A 89 28.08 0.99 0.08
CA GLN A 89 28.57 2.09 0.90
C GLN A 89 29.11 1.62 2.25
N ASP A 90 28.45 0.63 2.85
CA ASP A 90 28.79 0.13 4.18
C ASP A 90 28.33 -1.33 4.29
N PRO A 91 29.23 -2.28 3.96
CA PRO A 91 28.93 -3.71 3.93
C PRO A 91 28.39 -4.27 5.25
N PHE A 92 27.48 -5.22 5.14
CA PHE A 92 26.93 -5.94 6.29
C PHE A 92 26.66 -7.40 5.98
N ASP A 93 26.62 -8.20 7.05
CA ASP A 93 26.40 -9.64 6.96
C ASP A 93 24.92 -10.00 6.82
N ALA A 94 24.69 -11.15 6.19
CA ALA A 94 23.35 -11.72 6.01
C ALA A 94 22.69 -12.02 7.37
N HIS A 95 21.35 -11.99 7.39
CA HIS A 95 20.53 -12.30 8.59
C HIS A 95 20.80 -11.43 9.82
N THR A 96 21.52 -10.31 9.67
CA THR A 96 21.66 -9.31 10.73
C THR A 96 20.41 -8.43 10.80
N VAL A 97 20.18 -7.78 11.95
CA VAL A 97 19.11 -6.77 12.09
C VAL A 97 19.20 -5.69 11.01
N ARG A 98 20.43 -5.35 10.61
CA ARG A 98 20.67 -4.43 9.50
C ARG A 98 20.22 -5.01 8.17
N ALA A 99 20.59 -6.24 7.83
CA ALA A 99 20.13 -6.90 6.60
C ALA A 99 18.60 -6.95 6.51
N HIS A 100 17.91 -7.29 7.60
CA HIS A 100 16.45 -7.25 7.67
C HIS A 100 15.89 -5.86 7.38
N ARG A 101 16.41 -4.83 8.06
CA ARG A 101 15.94 -3.46 7.88
C ARG A 101 16.18 -2.96 6.45
N GLU A 102 17.39 -3.14 5.92
CA GLU A 102 17.73 -2.66 4.58
C GLU A 102 16.95 -3.43 3.48
N ALA A 103 16.73 -4.73 3.64
CA ALA A 103 15.91 -5.51 2.72
C ALA A 103 14.44 -5.06 2.71
N VAL A 104 13.83 -4.84 3.89
CA VAL A 104 12.45 -4.34 3.99
C VAL A 104 12.33 -2.93 3.41
N ASN A 105 13.29 -2.04 3.69
CA ASN A 105 13.30 -0.70 3.12
C ASN A 105 13.42 -0.72 1.59
N TYR A 106 14.31 -1.57 1.07
CA TYR A 106 14.53 -1.67 -0.37
C TYR A 106 13.31 -2.24 -1.09
N VAL A 107 12.76 -3.37 -0.62
CA VAL A 107 11.55 -3.98 -1.20
C VAL A 107 10.33 -3.05 -1.05
N GLY A 108 10.17 -2.39 0.09
CA GLY A 108 9.08 -1.42 0.33
C GLY A 108 9.17 -0.15 -0.54
N GLY A 109 10.34 0.15 -1.10
CA GLY A 109 10.55 1.25 -2.05
C GLY A 109 10.41 0.85 -3.52
N MET A 110 10.19 -0.43 -3.83
CA MET A 110 10.05 -0.90 -5.21
C MET A 110 8.71 -0.48 -5.81
N THR A 111 8.71 -0.18 -7.11
CA THR A 111 7.46 -0.14 -7.88
C THR A 111 6.97 -1.57 -8.12
N ASP A 112 5.66 -1.75 -8.28
CA ASP A 112 5.07 -3.08 -8.52
C ASP A 112 5.72 -3.82 -9.70
N ARG A 113 5.96 -3.11 -10.82
CA ARG A 113 6.63 -3.67 -12.00
C ARG A 113 8.02 -4.18 -11.66
N PHE A 114 8.82 -3.35 -10.99
CA PHE A 114 10.19 -3.71 -10.62
C PHE A 114 10.22 -4.88 -9.63
N ALA A 115 9.35 -4.90 -8.63
CA ALA A 115 9.26 -6.00 -7.68
C ALA A 115 8.92 -7.33 -8.37
N CYS A 116 7.99 -7.32 -9.34
CA CYS A 116 7.65 -8.51 -10.12
C CYS A 116 8.82 -8.97 -11.01
N THR A 117 9.49 -8.05 -11.70
CA THR A 117 10.71 -8.37 -12.47
C THR A 117 11.78 -9.01 -11.58
N GLN A 118 12.01 -8.47 -10.38
CA GLN A 118 12.99 -9.00 -9.44
C GLN A 118 12.57 -10.37 -8.90
N ALA A 119 11.29 -10.58 -8.60
CA ALA A 119 10.78 -11.87 -8.16
C ALA A 119 11.02 -12.97 -9.22
N VAL A 120 10.70 -12.69 -10.48
CA VAL A 120 10.96 -13.61 -11.60
C VAL A 120 12.47 -13.85 -11.75
N THR A 121 13.26 -12.78 -11.80
CA THR A 121 14.70 -12.86 -12.10
C THR A 121 15.51 -13.53 -10.99
N LEU A 122 15.22 -13.23 -9.72
CA LEU A 122 16.02 -13.69 -8.58
C LEU A 122 15.51 -15.00 -7.97
N LEU A 123 14.21 -15.28 -8.11
CA LEU A 123 13.55 -16.40 -7.42
C LEU A 123 12.96 -17.42 -8.38
N ASP A 124 13.06 -17.21 -9.69
CA ASP A 124 12.33 -17.99 -10.70
C ASP A 124 10.82 -18.04 -10.37
N TYR A 125 10.27 -16.91 -9.90
CA TYR A 125 8.89 -16.85 -9.42
C TYR A 125 7.92 -17.10 -10.60
N PRO A 126 6.95 -18.02 -10.46
CA PRO A 126 6.08 -18.38 -11.58
C PRO A 126 5.24 -17.20 -12.09
N HIS A 127 5.29 -16.96 -13.39
CA HIS A 127 4.56 -15.86 -14.05
C HIS A 127 3.04 -15.91 -13.82
N ASP A 128 2.45 -17.10 -13.74
CA ASP A 128 1.02 -17.31 -13.51
C ASP A 128 0.58 -17.01 -12.05
N LYS A 129 1.54 -16.83 -11.14
CA LYS A 129 1.30 -16.50 -9.72
C LYS A 129 1.53 -15.02 -9.40
N LEU A 130 1.99 -14.24 -10.38
CA LEU A 130 2.18 -12.81 -10.21
C LEU A 130 0.84 -12.11 -9.93
N PRO A 131 0.86 -10.96 -9.23
CA PRO A 131 -0.35 -10.21 -8.95
C PRO A 131 -1.03 -9.74 -10.24
N GLN A 132 -2.36 -9.93 -10.34
CA GLN A 132 -3.13 -9.58 -11.54
C GLN A 132 -3.00 -8.10 -11.90
N GLY A 133 -2.87 -7.81 -13.20
CA GLY A 133 -2.73 -6.45 -13.72
C GLY A 133 -1.29 -5.97 -13.83
N ILE A 134 -0.32 -6.71 -13.29
CA ILE A 134 1.12 -6.47 -13.52
C ILE A 134 1.66 -7.29 -14.70
N ASP A 135 1.11 -8.49 -14.94
CA ASP A 135 1.56 -9.39 -16.02
C ASP A 135 1.49 -8.76 -17.40
N THR A 136 0.48 -7.90 -17.64
CA THR A 136 0.31 -7.15 -18.88
C THR A 136 1.45 -6.15 -19.12
N LEU A 137 2.12 -5.67 -18.05
CA LEU A 137 3.25 -4.74 -18.14
C LEU A 137 4.57 -5.45 -18.42
N LEU A 138 4.69 -6.72 -18.07
CA LEU A 138 5.91 -7.53 -18.30
C LEU A 138 5.87 -8.23 -19.67
N ALA A 139 4.70 -8.58 -20.18
CA ALA A 139 4.53 -9.19 -21.51
C ALA A 139 4.67 -8.20 -22.69
N ALA A 140 4.80 -6.90 -22.41
CA ALA A 140 4.91 -5.83 -23.40
C ALA A 140 6.37 -5.44 -23.72
N GLU A 141 7.35 -6.11 -23.13
CA GLU A 141 8.80 -6.00 -23.39
C GLU A 141 9.32 -7.29 -24.06
#